data_AF-A0A1C5NJG6-F1
#
_entry.id   AF-A0A1C5NJG6-F1
#
_cell.length_a   1.000
_cell.length_b   1.000
_cell.length_c   1.000
_cell.angle_alpha   90.00
_cell.angle_beta   90.00
_cell.angle_gamma   90.00
#
_symmetry.space_group_name_H-M   'P 1'
#
loop_
_entity.id
_entity.type
_entity.pdbx_description
1 polymer ?
#
loop_
_entity_poly.entity_id
_entity_poly.type
_entity_poly.pdbx_seq_one_letter_code
_entity_poly.pdbx_strand_id
1 'polypeptide(L)'
;MNMLIKNPELLNEQECQYAMNSATHLDFLIYNRIGKKPVLAIEVDGYEYHKEDTVQASRDLLKNHIMELYEIPLLRFMTNGSGEREKIVEMLDKFV
;
A
#
# COMPACT_ATOMS: atom_id res chain seq x y z
N MET A 1 9.13 13.26 -9.36
CA MET A 1 8.86 12.88 -7.97
C MET A 1 7.55 12.12 -7.97
N ASN A 2 7.57 10.81 -7.75
CA ASN A 2 6.34 10.00 -7.69
C ASN A 2 5.80 10.10 -6.26
N MET A 3 4.77 10.92 -6.05
CA MET A 3 4.06 10.98 -4.77
C MET A 3 3.12 9.76 -4.64
N LEU A 4 3.01 9.21 -3.43
CA LEU A 4 2.13 8.08 -3.14
C LEU A 4 0.65 8.41 -3.44
N ILE A 5 0.24 9.63 -3.10
CA ILE A 5 -1.12 10.15 -3.26
C ILE A 5 -1.05 11.52 -3.93
N LYS A 6 -1.97 11.77 -4.89
CA LYS A 6 -2.04 13.05 -5.63
C LYS A 6 -2.94 14.10 -4.97
N ASN A 7 -3.95 13.69 -4.21
CA ASN A 7 -4.85 14.60 -3.52
C ASN A 7 -4.78 14.35 -2.00
N PRO A 8 -4.10 15.19 -1.19
CA PRO A 8 -3.91 14.97 0.24
C PRO A 8 -5.10 15.41 1.12
N GLU A 9 -6.25 15.79 0.57
CA GLU A 9 -7.39 16.33 1.34
C GLU A 9 -7.92 15.42 2.45
N LEU A 10 -7.73 14.10 2.33
CA LEU A 10 -8.15 13.12 3.35
C LEU A 10 -7.09 12.87 4.43
N LEU A 11 -5.87 13.38 4.24
CA LEU A 11 -4.72 13.10 5.11
C LEU A 11 -4.60 14.11 6.24
N ASN A 12 -4.24 13.63 7.42
CA ASN A 12 -3.75 14.50 8.48
C ASN A 12 -2.30 14.97 8.20
N GLU A 13 -1.77 15.87 9.04
CA GLU A 13 -0.44 16.44 8.86
C GLU A 13 0.68 15.39 8.83
N GLN A 14 0.62 14.41 9.73
CA GLN A 14 1.61 13.33 9.82
C GLN A 14 1.57 12.42 8.60
N GLU A 15 0.37 12.10 8.11
CA GLU A 15 0.17 11.30 6.90
C GLU A 15 0.58 12.03 5.64
N CYS A 16 0.30 13.33 5.56
CA CYS A 16 0.72 14.18 4.46
C CYS A 16 2.25 14.22 4.38
N GLN A 17 2.93 14.42 5.51
CA GLN A 17 4.39 14.40 5.57
C GLN A 17 4.96 13.02 5.18
N TYR A 18 4.30 11.94 5.59
CA TYR A 18 4.67 10.58 5.21
C TYR A 18 4.49 10.32 3.71
N ALA A 19 3.33 10.69 3.13
CA ALA A 19 2.97 10.43 1.74
C ALA A 19 3.75 11.31 0.75
N MET A 20 4.20 12.50 1.17
CA MET A 20 5.02 13.40 0.38
C MET A 20 6.52 13.07 0.45
N ASN A 21 6.94 12.18 1.34
CA ASN A 21 8.33 11.74 1.39
C ASN A 21 8.67 10.90 0.16
N SER A 22 9.72 11.29 -0.58
CA SER A 22 10.15 10.59 -1.79
C SER A 22 10.64 9.16 -1.56
N ALA A 23 10.97 8.80 -0.32
CA ALA A 23 11.31 7.43 0.05
C ALA A 23 10.07 6.54 0.24
N THR A 24 8.88 7.13 0.39
CA THR A 24 7.62 6.39 0.53
C THR A 24 7.12 5.97 -0.84
N HIS A 25 7.13 4.67 -1.10
CA HIS A 25 6.66 4.07 -2.33
C HIS A 25 5.81 2.83 -2.05
N LEU A 26 5.01 2.44 -3.05
CA LEU A 26 4.41 1.12 -3.15
C LEU A 26 5.28 0.27 -4.06
N ASP A 27 5.41 -1.01 -3.75
CA ASP A 27 6.10 -1.95 -4.64
C ASP A 27 5.32 -2.13 -5.95
N PHE A 28 4.02 -2.39 -5.84
CA PHE A 28 3.12 -2.44 -6.99
C PHE A 28 1.81 -1.73 -6.74
N LEU A 29 1.33 -1.07 -7.80
CA LEU A 29 0.00 -0.47 -7.86
C LEU A 29 -0.70 -0.96 -9.12
N ILE A 30 -1.77 -1.72 -8.94
CA ILE A 30 -2.67 -2.13 -10.02
C ILE A 30 -3.73 -1.05 -10.15
N TYR A 31 -3.90 -0.55 -11.36
CA TYR A 31 -4.87 0.50 -11.65
C TYR A 31 -5.61 0.21 -12.95
N ASN A 32 -6.87 0.65 -13.00
CA ASN A 32 -7.66 0.58 -14.22
C ASN A 32 -7.11 1.61 -15.23
N ARG A 33 -6.68 1.15 -16.41
CA ARG A 33 -6.09 2.02 -17.42
C ARG A 33 -7.06 3.06 -17.98
N ILE A 34 -8.35 2.74 -18.06
CA ILE A 34 -9.41 3.61 -18.59
C ILE A 34 -9.76 4.67 -17.56
N GLY A 35 -10.17 4.24 -16.35
CA GLY A 35 -10.59 5.15 -15.28
C GLY A 35 -9.45 5.85 -14.54
N LYS A 36 -8.20 5.41 -14.75
CA LYS A 36 -7.01 5.84 -14.00
C LYS A 36 -7.15 5.67 -12.47
N LYS A 37 -8.08 4.84 -12.02
CA LYS A 37 -8.34 4.57 -10.61
C LYS A 37 -7.45 3.43 -10.12
N PRO A 38 -6.77 3.58 -8.98
CA PRO A 38 -6.18 2.46 -8.24
C PRO A 38 -7.24 1.39 -7.96
N VAL A 39 -6.83 0.13 -8.02
CA VAL A 39 -7.68 -1.03 -7.75
C VAL A 39 -7.10 -1.85 -6.61
N LEU A 40 -5.78 -2.06 -6.60
CA LEU A 40 -5.10 -2.89 -5.61
C LEU A 40 -3.65 -2.44 -5.45
N ALA A 41 -3.23 -2.21 -4.21
CA ALA A 41 -1.84 -2.01 -3.83
C ALA A 41 -1.23 -3.33 -3.33
N ILE A 42 0.04 -3.56 -3.64
CA ILE A 42 0.78 -4.74 -3.19
C ILE A 42 2.13 -4.30 -2.63
N GLU A 43 2.48 -4.87 -1.47
CA GLU A 43 3.75 -4.70 -0.76
C GLU A 43 4.40 -6.06 -0.50
N VAL A 44 5.73 -6.07 -0.48
CA VAL A 44 6.54 -7.25 -0.16
C VAL A 44 7.37 -6.98 1.08
N ASP A 45 7.00 -7.63 2.19
CA ASP A 45 7.66 -7.48 3.47
C ASP A 45 8.80 -8.51 3.63
N GLY A 46 9.96 -8.04 4.08
CA GLY A 46 11.10 -8.88 4.42
C GLY A 46 10.87 -9.68 5.69
N TYR A 47 11.20 -10.98 5.68
CA TYR A 47 10.93 -11.92 6.78
C TYR A 47 11.50 -11.50 8.15
N GLU A 48 12.62 -10.76 8.19
CA GLU A 48 13.34 -10.44 9.44
C GLU A 48 12.89 -9.16 10.16
N TYR A 49 11.86 -8.45 9.68
CA TYR A 49 11.63 -7.05 10.10
C TYR A 49 10.30 -6.75 10.80
N HIS A 50 9.57 -7.76 11.29
CA HIS A 50 8.39 -7.54 12.14
C HIS A 50 8.76 -7.58 13.62
N LYS A 51 9.34 -6.48 14.13
CA LYS A 51 9.34 -6.18 15.55
C LYS A 51 8.33 -5.06 15.79
N GLU A 52 7.31 -5.36 16.61
CA GLU A 52 6.48 -4.33 17.24
C GLU A 52 7.43 -3.36 17.97
N ASP A 53 7.21 -2.05 17.84
CA ASP A 53 8.12 -0.95 18.27
C ASP A 53 9.27 -0.52 17.32
N THR A 54 9.23 -0.91 16.04
CA THR A 54 10.15 -0.33 15.04
C THR A 54 9.58 0.90 14.34
N VAL A 55 10.47 1.78 13.86
CA VAL A 55 10.09 2.89 12.94
C VAL A 55 9.32 2.37 11.72
N GLN A 56 9.63 1.15 11.28
CA GLN A 56 8.93 0.49 10.18
C GLN A 56 7.47 0.19 10.54
N ALA A 57 7.20 -0.36 11.72
CA ALA A 57 5.83 -0.62 12.17
C ALA A 57 4.98 0.65 12.20
N SER A 58 5.52 1.78 12.70
CA SER A 58 4.82 3.07 12.67
C SER A 58 4.53 3.56 11.24
N ARG A 59 5.46 3.33 10.32
CA ARG A 59 5.29 3.68 8.90
C ARG A 59 4.26 2.80 8.21
N ASP A 60 4.23 1.51 8.53
CA ASP A 60 3.25 0.58 8.00
C ASP A 60 1.84 0.91 8.48
N LEU A 61 1.67 1.32 9.75
CA LEU A 61 0.39 1.81 10.25
C LEU A 61 -0.10 3.04 9.48
N LEU A 62 0.78 4.02 9.24
CA LEU A 62 0.45 5.19 8.40
C LEU A 62 0.06 4.76 6.98
N LYS A 63 0.85 3.89 6.35
CA LYS A 63 0.56 3.40 5.00
C LYS A 63 -0.79 2.68 4.94
N ASN A 64 -1.09 1.83 5.91
CA ASN A 64 -2.33 1.08 5.98
C ASN A 64 -3.54 2.02 6.12
N HIS A 65 -3.46 3.00 7.02
CA HIS A 65 -4.55 3.97 7.22
C HIS A 65 -4.73 4.87 5.99
N ILE A 66 -3.65 5.30 5.34
CA ILE A 66 -3.74 6.02 4.06
C ILE A 66 -4.45 5.15 3.01
N MET A 67 -4.06 3.89 2.84
CA MET A 67 -4.73 3.01 1.87
C MET A 67 -6.23 2.84 2.17
N GLU A 68 -6.60 2.74 3.44
CA GLU A 68 -8.01 2.69 3.89
C GLU A 68 -8.77 3.97 3.55
N LEU A 69 -8.20 5.16 3.80
CA LEU A 69 -8.81 6.45 3.49
C LEU A 69 -9.14 6.63 2.00
N TYR A 70 -8.29 6.11 1.11
CA TYR A 70 -8.52 6.17 -0.34
C TYR A 70 -9.27 4.94 -0.88
N GLU A 71 -9.75 4.06 0.01
CA GLU A 71 -10.47 2.83 -0.33
C GLU A 71 -9.71 1.93 -1.32
N ILE A 72 -8.38 1.85 -1.14
CA ILE A 72 -7.50 1.02 -1.96
C ILE A 72 -7.12 -0.22 -1.14
N PRO A 73 -7.60 -1.43 -1.50
CA PRO A 73 -7.16 -2.64 -0.84
C PRO A 73 -5.64 -2.83 -0.95
N LEU A 74 -5.04 -3.29 0.14
CA LEU A 74 -3.61 -3.51 0.27
C LEU A 74 -3.34 -4.99 0.59
N LEU A 75 -2.56 -5.66 -0.26
CA LEU A 75 -2.03 -6.99 0.02
C LEU A 75 -0.55 -6.90 0.40
N ARG A 76 -0.17 -7.60 1.48
CA ARG A 76 1.22 -7.75 1.94
C ARG A 76 1.65 -9.20 1.82
N PHE A 77 2.79 -9.42 1.17
CA PHE A 77 3.38 -10.74 1.00
C PHE A 77 4.73 -10.81 1.70
N MET A 78 4.98 -11.91 2.41
CA MET A 78 6.31 -12.17 2.96
C MET A 78 7.22 -12.74 1.88
N THR A 79 8.49 -12.35 1.91
CA THR A 79 9.53 -12.86 0.98
C THR A 79 9.73 -14.39 1.00
N ASN A 80 9.31 -15.06 2.07
CA ASN A 80 9.33 -16.53 2.20
C ASN A 80 7.92 -17.15 2.17
N GLY A 81 6.93 -16.39 1.70
CA GLY A 81 5.57 -16.84 1.48
C GLY A 81 5.43 -17.72 0.23
N SER A 82 4.20 -18.19 0.03
CA SER A 82 3.75 -18.78 -1.23
C SER A 82 2.25 -18.54 -1.39
N GLY A 83 1.75 -18.68 -2.62
CA GLY A 83 0.33 -18.51 -2.94
C GLY A 83 -0.05 -17.07 -3.29
N GLU A 84 0.94 -16.26 -3.68
CA GLU A 84 0.78 -14.84 -4.04
C GLU A 84 -0.19 -14.70 -5.20
N ARG A 85 -0.02 -15.54 -6.23
CA ARG A 85 -0.85 -15.51 -7.44
C ARG A 85 -2.32 -15.73 -7.09
N GLU A 86 -2.63 -16.77 -6.32
CA GLU A 86 -3.98 -17.15 -5.94
C GLU A 86 -4.65 -16.02 -5.16
N LYS A 87 -3.95 -15.44 -4.19
CA LYS A 87 -4.45 -14.30 -3.39
C LYS A 87 -4.68 -13.05 -4.23
N ILE A 88 -3.77 -12.75 -5.16
CA ILE A 88 -3.93 -11.61 -6.08
C ILE A 88 -5.15 -11.82 -6.98
N VAL A 89 -5.30 -13.00 -7.58
CA VAL A 89 -6.45 -13.32 -8.44
C VAL A 89 -7.76 -13.24 -7.65
N GLU A 90 -7.83 -13.86 -6.47
CA GLU A 90 -9.03 -13.81 -5.62
C GLU A 90 -9.43 -12.37 -5.26
N MET A 91 -8.45 -11.51 -4.99
CA MET A 91 -8.71 -10.10 -4.71
C MET A 91 -9.21 -9.36 -5.96
N LEU A 92 -8.60 -9.60 -7.12
CA LEU A 92 -8.97 -8.95 -8.37
C LEU A 92 -10.37 -9.37 -8.86
N ASP A 93 -10.76 -10.63 -8.65
CA ASP A 93 -12.09 -11.13 -9.02
C ASP A 93 -13.23 -10.42 -8.26
N LYS A 94 -12.95 -9.78 -7.12
CA LYS A 94 -13.94 -8.97 -6.37
C LYS A 94 -14.29 -7.65 -7.06
N PHE A 95 -13.52 -7.22 -8.06
CA PHE A 95 -13.74 -5.98 -8.80
C PHE A 95 -14.34 -6.21 -10.20
N VAL A 96 -14.63 -7.47 -10.55
CA VAL A 96 -15.25 -7.87 -11.83
C VAL A 96 -16.77 -7.89 -11.71
#